data_AF-A0A965PMC3-F1
#
_entry.id   AF-A0A965PMC3-F1
#
_cell.length_a   1.000
_cell.length_b   1.000
_cell.length_c   1.000
_cell.angle_alpha   90.00
_cell.angle_beta   90.00
_cell.angle_gamma   90.00
#
_symmetry.space_group_name_H-M   'P 1'
#
loop_
_entity.id
_entity.type
_entity.pdbx_description
1 polymer ?
#
loop_
_entity_poly.entity_id
_entity_poly.type
_entity_poly.pdbx_seq_one_letter_code
_entity_poly.pdbx_strand_id
1 'polypeptide(L)'
;DAYTNRSAEMWYGMAKKIEDADIILPDDDELTAQLTCRRSMTNSKGKLGVESKDSMRSRGLASPDKADALALCLDGGNMRWDLTFPVEKPTWKSLLSMIESHDPVMAGFDPGG
;
A
#
# COMPACT_ATOMS: atom_id res chain seq x y z
N ASP A 1 -12.14 -12.18 17.62
CA ASP A 1 -10.69 -12.37 17.76
C ASP A 1 -10.15 -12.95 16.45
N ALA A 2 -9.88 -12.07 15.46
CA ALA A 2 -9.62 -12.43 14.07
C ALA A 2 -8.13 -12.62 13.73
N TYR A 3 -7.23 -12.03 14.54
CA TYR A 3 -5.80 -12.02 14.28
C TYR A 3 -5.03 -12.88 15.29
N THR A 4 -3.87 -13.39 14.89
CA THR A 4 -3.03 -14.21 15.76
C THR A 4 -2.31 -13.39 16.84
N ASN A 5 -1.99 -12.13 16.56
CA ASN A 5 -1.29 -11.20 17.46
C ASN A 5 -1.47 -9.74 16.99
N ARG A 6 -1.00 -8.79 17.79
CA ARG A 6 -1.05 -7.34 17.45
C ARG A 6 -0.29 -7.01 16.18
N SER A 7 0.86 -7.64 15.93
CA SER A 7 1.64 -7.42 14.70
C SER A 7 0.84 -7.75 13.44
N ALA A 8 0.08 -8.84 13.45
CA ALA A 8 -0.81 -9.19 12.36
C ALA A 8 -1.89 -8.11 12.18
N GLU A 9 -2.58 -7.73 13.25
CA GLU A 9 -3.60 -6.68 13.22
C GLU A 9 -3.07 -5.38 12.57
N MET A 10 -1.88 -4.91 12.97
CA MET A 10 -1.24 -3.71 12.41
C MET A 10 -0.93 -3.86 10.93
N TRP A 11 -0.36 -5.01 10.53
CA TRP A 11 0.00 -5.26 9.13
C TRP A 11 -1.23 -5.32 8.22
N TYR A 12 -2.31 -5.97 8.65
CA TYR A 12 -3.56 -5.98 7.88
C TYR A 12 -4.23 -4.60 7.85
N GLY A 13 -4.17 -3.83 8.95
CA GLY A 13 -4.63 -2.45 8.98
C GLY A 13 -3.88 -1.54 8.00
N MET A 14 -2.54 -1.65 7.97
CA MET A 14 -1.69 -0.97 6.99
C MET A 14 -2.00 -1.40 5.56
N ALA A 15 -2.10 -2.70 5.30
CA ALA A 15 -2.39 -3.23 3.96
C ALA A 15 -3.70 -2.67 3.41
N LYS A 16 -4.74 -2.60 4.25
CA LYS A 16 -6.03 -2.01 3.90
C LYS A 16 -5.91 -0.53 3.54
N LYS A 17 -5.14 0.25 4.31
CA LYS A 17 -4.90 1.68 3.99
C LYS A 17 -4.19 1.87 2.65
N ILE A 18 -3.27 0.97 2.30
CA ILE A 18 -2.59 0.98 1.00
C ILE A 18 -3.58 0.62 -0.11
N GLU A 19 -4.40 -0.41 0.08
CA GLU A 19 -5.43 -0.85 -0.89
C GLU A 19 -6.50 0.22 -1.15
N ASP A 20 -6.95 0.89 -0.09
CA ASP A 20 -7.93 1.97 -0.16
C ASP A 20 -7.33 3.26 -0.78
N ALA A 21 -6.00 3.31 -0.95
CA ALA A 21 -5.20 4.46 -1.35
C ALA A 21 -5.32 5.65 -0.38
N ASP A 22 -5.46 5.36 0.91
CA ASP A 22 -5.49 6.36 1.99
C ASP A 22 -4.11 6.99 2.23
N ILE A 23 -3.04 6.28 1.87
CA ILE A 23 -1.65 6.74 2.06
C ILE A 23 -0.87 6.68 0.75
N ILE A 24 0.01 7.65 0.57
CA ILE A 24 1.00 7.66 -0.51
C ILE A 24 2.31 7.12 0.06
N LEU A 25 2.81 6.03 -0.53
CA LEU A 25 4.10 5.48 -0.16
C LEU A 25 5.23 6.24 -0.85
N PRO A 26 6.38 6.43 -0.18
CA PRO A 26 7.56 6.98 -0.83
C PRO A 26 8.09 6.00 -1.88
N ASP A 27 8.80 6.53 -2.88
CA ASP A 27 9.54 5.73 -3.86
C ASP A 27 10.80 5.16 -3.19
N ASP A 28 10.64 4.01 -2.54
CA ASP A 28 11.68 3.29 -1.79
C ASP A 28 11.61 1.79 -2.14
N ASP A 29 12.61 1.31 -2.88
CA ASP A 29 12.73 -0.08 -3.32
C ASP A 29 12.80 -1.07 -2.14
N GLU A 30 13.47 -0.68 -1.06
CA GLU A 30 13.62 -1.54 0.11
C GLU A 30 12.28 -1.67 0.85
N LEU A 31 11.55 -0.58 1.01
CA LEU A 31 10.21 -0.61 1.58
C LEU A 31 9.28 -1.49 0.73
N THR A 32 9.32 -1.31 -0.59
CA THR A 32 8.52 -2.10 -1.54
C THR A 32 8.85 -3.59 -1.45
N ALA A 33 10.12 -3.94 -1.41
CA ALA A 33 10.56 -5.32 -1.24
C ALA A 33 10.08 -5.90 0.10
N GLN A 34 10.21 -5.16 1.20
CA GLN A 34 9.77 -5.61 2.53
C GLN A 34 8.24 -5.81 2.61
N LEU A 35 7.45 -4.92 2.00
CA LEU A 35 5.99 -5.01 1.95
C LEU A 35 5.51 -6.21 1.14
N THR A 36 6.21 -6.55 0.06
CA THR A 36 5.79 -7.59 -0.89
C THR A 36 6.31 -8.99 -0.55
N CYS A 37 7.44 -9.12 0.15
CA CYS A 37 8.06 -10.42 0.41
C CYS A 37 7.53 -11.15 1.67
N ARG A 38 6.94 -10.43 2.62
CA ARG A 38 6.43 -11.00 3.88
C ARG A 38 5.13 -11.76 3.65
N ARG A 39 5.08 -13.03 4.07
CA ARG A 39 3.89 -13.86 3.82
C ARG A 39 2.76 -13.65 4.82
N SER A 40 1.53 -13.68 4.31
CA SER A 40 0.32 -13.91 5.11
C SER A 40 0.26 -15.37 5.57
N MET A 41 -0.26 -15.60 6.77
CA MET A 41 -0.45 -16.94 7.34
C MET A 41 -1.86 -17.08 7.90
N THR A 42 -2.37 -18.31 7.94
CA THR A 42 -3.63 -18.63 8.63
C THR A 42 -3.40 -19.83 9.52
N ASN A 43 -3.82 -19.76 10.77
CA ASN A 43 -3.67 -20.88 11.69
C ASN A 43 -4.86 -21.85 11.59
N SER A 44 -4.74 -23.01 12.23
CA SER A 44 -5.82 -24.03 12.29
C SER A 44 -7.12 -23.56 12.96
N LYS A 45 -7.08 -22.42 13.66
CA LYS A 45 -8.24 -21.77 14.29
C LYS A 45 -8.87 -20.70 13.37
N GLY A 46 -8.43 -20.60 12.12
CA GLY A 46 -8.94 -19.63 11.14
C GLY A 46 -8.51 -18.18 11.39
N LYS A 47 -7.53 -17.93 12.27
CA LYS A 47 -7.04 -16.57 12.53
C LYS A 47 -5.98 -16.16 11.53
N LEU A 48 -6.03 -14.89 11.14
CA LEU A 48 -5.07 -14.26 10.25
C LEU A 48 -3.77 -13.91 10.99
N GLY A 49 -2.65 -14.30 10.42
CA GLY A 49 -1.30 -14.02 10.90
C GLY A 49 -0.41 -13.48 9.80
N VAL A 50 0.80 -13.08 10.19
CA VAL A 50 1.88 -12.65 9.30
C VAL A 50 3.16 -13.38 9.68
N GLU A 51 3.98 -13.67 8.67
CA GLU A 51 5.25 -14.38 8.83
C GLU A 51 6.15 -13.73 9.91
N SER A 52 6.81 -14.56 10.72
CA SER A 52 7.72 -14.06 11.77
C SER A 52 9.07 -13.64 11.18
N LYS A 53 9.79 -12.77 11.90
CA LYS A 53 11.14 -12.33 11.49
C LYS A 53 12.09 -13.50 11.34
N ASP A 54 12.03 -14.48 12.23
CA ASP A 54 12.89 -15.66 12.17
C ASP A 54 12.58 -16.56 10.96
N SER A 55 11.31 -16.67 10.56
CA SER A 55 10.91 -17.37 9.33
C SER A 55 11.39 -16.64 8.07
N MET A 56 11.41 -15.31 8.08
CA MET A 56 11.98 -14.54 6.97
C MET A 56 13.50 -14.76 6.87
N ARG A 57 14.20 -14.69 8.01
CA ARG A 57 15.65 -14.92 8.07
C ARG A 57 16.03 -16.32 7.62
N SER A 58 15.28 -17.35 8.01
CA SER A 58 15.55 -18.73 7.59
C SER A 58 15.40 -18.94 6.07
N ARG A 59 14.66 -18.06 5.39
CA ARG A 59 14.51 -18.03 3.93
C ARG A 59 15.52 -17.12 3.24
N GLY A 60 16.50 -16.57 3.96
CA GLY A 60 17.50 -15.65 3.41
C GLY A 60 16.99 -14.23 3.16
N LEU A 61 15.86 -13.85 3.76
CA LEU A 61 15.31 -12.50 3.67
C LEU A 61 15.71 -11.67 4.89
N ALA A 62 15.99 -10.39 4.67
CA ALA A 62 16.21 -9.43 5.73
C ALA A 62 14.92 -9.21 6.54
N SER A 63 15.08 -8.72 7.77
CA SER A 63 13.95 -8.32 8.62
C SER A 63 13.20 -7.15 7.97
N PRO A 64 11.85 -7.12 8.00
CA PRO A 64 11.05 -6.08 7.36
C PRO A 64 10.95 -4.82 8.23
N ASP A 65 12.08 -4.25 8.63
CA ASP A 65 12.11 -3.23 9.69
C ASP A 65 11.50 -1.89 9.25
N LYS A 66 11.63 -1.48 7.97
CA LYS A 66 10.96 -0.29 7.43
C LYS A 66 9.45 -0.49 7.35
N ALA A 67 9.02 -1.65 6.87
CA ALA A 67 7.60 -1.98 6.79
C ALA A 67 6.95 -2.12 8.18
N ASP A 68 7.67 -2.69 9.16
CA ASP A 68 7.23 -2.74 10.56
C ASP A 68 7.12 -1.34 11.16
N ALA A 69 8.07 -0.44 10.88
CA ALA A 69 8.02 0.95 11.33
C ALA A 69 6.81 1.69 10.73
N LEU A 70 6.51 1.47 9.44
CA LEU A 70 5.32 2.01 8.80
C LEU A 70 4.03 1.47 9.45
N ALA A 71 3.94 0.15 9.68
CA ALA A 71 2.79 -0.46 10.33
C ALA A 71 2.54 0.12 11.74
N LEU A 72 3.62 0.31 12.52
CA LEU A 72 3.55 0.94 13.85
C LEU A 72 3.13 2.42 13.77
N CYS A 73 3.63 3.17 12.78
CA CYS A 73 3.25 4.56 12.56
C CYS A 73 1.74 4.70 12.27
N LEU A 74 1.17 3.74 11.54
CA LEU A 74 -0.24 3.74 11.14
C LEU A 74 -1.18 3.14 12.21
N ASP A 75 -0.67 2.35 13.16
CA ASP A 75 -1.46 1.74 14.25
C ASP A 75 -1.80 2.73 15.38
N GLY A 76 -1.00 3.79 15.53
CA GLY A 76 -1.19 4.83 16.53
C GLY A 76 -2.54 5.55 16.35
N GLY A 77 -3.51 5.20 17.20
CA GLY A 77 -4.86 5.73 17.16
C GLY A 77 -4.93 7.27 17.19
N ASN A 78 -5.77 7.82 16.32
CA ASN A 78 -6.42 9.12 16.46
C ASN A 78 -5.56 10.39 16.42
N MET A 79 -4.30 10.33 16.00
CA MET A 79 -3.70 11.51 15.40
C MET A 79 -4.26 11.62 13.99
N ARG A 80 -5.25 12.50 13.80
CA ARG A 80 -5.67 12.97 12.49
C ARG A 80 -4.51 13.76 11.89
N TRP A 81 -3.46 13.06 11.50
CA TRP A 81 -2.47 13.59 10.59
C TRP A 81 -3.22 13.74 9.28
N ASP A 82 -3.60 14.97 8.95
CA ASP A 82 -4.02 15.38 7.61
C ASP A 82 -2.81 15.32 6.67
N LEU A 83 -2.19 14.14 6.60
CA LEU A 83 -1.17 13.73 5.64
C LEU A 83 -1.80 12.88 4.53
N THR A 84 -3.05 12.45 4.73
CA THR A 84 -3.89 11.94 3.65
C THR A 84 -4.38 13.16 2.88
N PHE A 85 -3.68 13.52 1.80
CA PHE A 85 -4.28 14.43 0.84
C PHE A 85 -5.66 13.85 0.47
N PRO A 86 -6.74 14.64 0.48
CA PRO A 86 -8.00 14.18 -0.07
C PRO A 86 -7.76 13.90 -1.56
N VAL A 87 -7.46 12.64 -1.89
CA VAL A 87 -7.38 12.18 -3.27
C VAL A 87 -8.82 12.04 -3.71
N GLU A 88 -9.39 13.11 -4.28
CA GLU A 88 -10.57 12.95 -5.12
C GLU A 88 -10.19 11.99 -6.25
N LYS A 89 -10.63 10.74 -6.17
CA LYS A 89 -10.42 9.75 -7.22
C LYS A 89 -11.14 10.28 -8.47
N PRO A 90 -10.43 10.74 -9.52
CA PRO A 90 -11.07 11.30 -10.68
C PRO A 90 -11.93 10.22 -11.33
N THR A 91 -13.12 10.61 -11.80
CA THR A 91 -13.95 9.68 -12.58
C THR A 91 -13.21 9.29 -13.86
N TRP A 92 -13.57 8.15 -14.44
CA TRP A 92 -13.08 7.73 -15.76
C TRP A 92 -13.19 8.86 -16.83
N LYS A 93 -14.25 9.67 -16.77
CA LYS A 93 -14.42 10.82 -17.67
C LYS A 93 -13.39 11.92 -17.44
N SER A 94 -13.08 12.21 -16.17
CA SER A 94 -12.05 13.17 -15.79
C SER A 94 -10.66 12.68 -16.22
N LEU A 95 -10.38 11.38 -16.05
CA LEU A 95 -9.14 10.76 -16.53
C LEU A 95 -9.01 10.84 -18.05
N LEU A 96 -10.07 10.51 -18.80
CA LEU A 96 -10.07 10.63 -20.26
C LEU A 96 -9.83 12.06 -20.73
N SER A 97 -10.49 13.04 -20.12
CA SER A 97 -10.30 14.46 -20.46
C SER A 97 -8.87 14.94 -20.16
N MET A 98 -8.27 14.46 -19.07
CA MET A 98 -6.87 14.73 -18.75
C MET A 98 -5.91 14.12 -19.79
N ILE A 99 -6.19 12.88 -20.24
CA ILE A 99 -5.41 12.20 -21.29
C ILE A 99 -5.54 12.93 -22.63
N GLU A 100 -6.74 13.32 -23.05
CA GLU A 100 -6.96 14.10 -24.28
C GLU A 100 -6.24 15.46 -24.24
N SER A 101 -6.18 16.11 -23.07
CA SER A 101 -5.50 17.41 -22.92
C SER A 101 -3.97 17.34 -22.93
N HIS A 102 -3.39 16.16 -22.69
CA HIS A 102 -1.94 15.95 -22.58
C HIS A 102 -1.37 15.04 -23.68
N ASP A 103 -2.15 14.73 -24.73
CA ASP A 103 -1.65 13.94 -25.84
C ASP A 103 -0.89 14.83 -26.85
N PRO A 104 0.46 14.79 -26.91
CA PRO A 104 1.23 15.54 -27.89
C PRO A 104 1.01 15.05 -29.32
N VAL A 105 0.40 13.87 -29.51
CA VAL A 105 0.09 13.30 -30.84
C VAL A 105 -1.13 13.98 -31.45
N MET A 106 -2.06 14.49 -30.64
CA MET A 106 -3.29 15.13 -31.11
C MET A 106 -3.17 16.65 -31.33
N ALA A 107 -2.10 17.28 -30.86
CA ALA A 107 -1.89 18.73 -30.97
C ALA A 107 -1.66 19.25 -32.41
N GLY A 108 -1.64 18.37 -33.42
CA GLY A 108 -1.38 18.74 -34.82
C GLY A 108 -2.11 17.91 -35.88
N PHE A 109 -3.10 17.10 -35.53
CA PHE A 109 -3.89 16.37 -36.53
C PHE A 109 -5.02 17.25 -37.05
N ASP A 110 -4.78 17.92 -38.18
CA ASP A 110 -5.81 18.56 -39.02
C ASP A 110 -6.32 17.54 -40.06
N PRO A 111 -7.49 16.92 -39.86
CA PRO A 111 -8.11 16.10 -40.89
C PRO A 111 -8.71 17.04 -41.94
N GLY A 112 -7.84 17.61 -42.77
CA GLY A 112 -8.19 18.56 -43.81
C GLY A 112 -9.41 18.11 -44.62
N GLY A 113 -10.38 19.03 -44.73
CA GLY A 113 -11.51 18.95 -45.66
C GLY A 113 -11.18 19.54 -47.02
#